data_AF-A0A5B6U924-F1
#
_entry.id   AF-A0A5B6U924-F1
#
_cell.length_a   1.000
_cell.length_b   1.000
_cell.length_c   1.000
_cell.angle_alpha   90.00
_cell.angle_beta   90.00
_cell.angle_gamma   90.00
#
_symmetry.space_group_name_H-M   'P 1'
#
loop_
_entity.id
_entity.type
_entity.pdbx_description
1 polymer ?
#
loop_
_entity_poly.entity_id
_entity_poly.type
_entity_poly.pdbx_seq_one_letter_code
_entity_poly.pdbx_strand_id
1 'polypeptide(L)'
;MGRWNRFGGVFFSVALAAVAVGVGVKGYPAEDLVVKLPGQPPVGFKQYAGYVDVDVKAGRSLFYYFVEADKNPKKQPLTLWLNGGPGCSSVGGGAFTELGPFYPRGDGRSLRINSMSWNKASNLLFVESPVGVGWSYSNTSSDYIRGDASTGNVISSTDLRTIPATSFIDRYWNL
;
A
#
# COMPACT_ATOMS: atom_id res chain seq x y z
N MET A 1 8.84 -61.99 57.44
CA MET A 1 8.38 -60.61 57.15
C MET A 1 9.23 -60.06 56.03
N GLY A 2 8.80 -59.67 54.83
CA GLY A 2 7.57 -59.77 54.06
C GLY A 2 7.98 -59.32 52.65
N ARG A 3 7.70 -60.14 51.62
CA ARG A 3 8.22 -60.02 50.25
C ARG A 3 7.12 -59.56 49.30
N TRP A 4 7.12 -58.30 48.84
CA TRP A 4 6.25 -57.72 47.78
C TRP A 4 6.91 -56.40 47.31
N ASN A 5 6.98 -55.92 46.06
CA ASN A 5 6.11 -56.06 44.88
C ASN A 5 6.85 -55.75 43.56
N ARG A 6 6.33 -56.32 42.46
CA ARG A 6 6.63 -55.99 41.06
C ARG A 6 6.19 -54.56 40.73
N PHE A 7 7.07 -53.76 40.11
CA PHE A 7 6.70 -52.45 39.54
C PHE A 7 6.08 -52.64 38.16
N GLY A 8 4.81 -52.26 38.02
CA GLY A 8 4.12 -52.08 36.75
C GLY A 8 4.55 -50.77 36.10
N GLY A 9 4.90 -50.82 34.81
CA GLY A 9 5.22 -49.64 34.01
C GLY A 9 3.98 -48.79 33.77
N VAL A 10 4.08 -47.50 34.05
CA VAL A 10 3.10 -46.49 33.64
C VAL A 10 3.76 -45.64 32.55
N PHE A 11 3.30 -45.82 31.32
CA PHE A 11 3.67 -44.97 30.18
C PHE A 11 2.95 -43.62 30.31
N PHE A 12 3.69 -42.55 30.61
CA PHE A 12 3.17 -41.18 30.51
C PHE A 12 3.37 -40.67 29.08
N SER A 13 2.32 -40.69 28.28
CA SER A 13 2.29 -40.03 26.97
C SER A 13 1.82 -38.59 27.16
N VAL A 14 2.71 -37.60 27.00
CA VAL A 14 2.35 -36.18 26.95
C VAL A 14 1.93 -35.84 25.53
N ALA A 15 0.65 -35.55 25.31
CA ALA A 15 0.16 -35.00 24.05
C ALA A 15 0.35 -33.48 24.06
N LEU A 16 1.23 -32.97 23.19
CA LEU A 16 1.43 -31.54 22.98
C LEU A 16 0.36 -31.05 21.98
N ALA A 17 -0.67 -30.35 22.46
CA ALA A 17 -1.63 -29.69 21.58
C ALA A 17 -1.01 -28.37 21.05
N ALA A 18 -0.61 -28.36 19.79
CA ALA A 18 -0.19 -27.13 19.11
C ALA A 18 -1.43 -26.27 18.78
N VAL A 19 -1.64 -25.20 19.55
CA VAL A 19 -2.62 -24.16 19.22
C VAL A 19 -1.97 -23.21 18.21
N ALA A 20 -2.26 -23.41 16.92
CA ALA A 20 -1.90 -22.45 15.89
C ALA A 20 -2.83 -21.23 15.99
N VAL A 21 -2.37 -20.17 16.65
CA VAL A 21 -3.04 -18.87 16.58
C VAL A 21 -2.67 -18.24 15.25
N GLY A 22 -3.58 -18.34 14.28
CA GLY A 22 -3.46 -17.63 13.02
C GLY A 22 -3.61 -16.13 13.25
N VAL A 23 -2.50 -15.41 13.38
CA VAL A 23 -2.51 -13.94 13.40
C VAL A 23 -2.78 -13.47 11.97
N GLY A 24 -4.02 -13.08 11.71
CA GLY A 24 -4.40 -12.46 10.44
C GLY A 24 -3.78 -11.07 10.34
N VAL A 25 -2.64 -10.96 9.67
CA VAL A 25 -2.05 -9.66 9.32
C VAL A 25 -2.89 -9.06 8.20
N LYS A 26 -3.50 -7.89 8.45
CA LYS A 26 -4.11 -7.10 7.37
C LYS A 26 -2.97 -6.57 6.50
N GLY A 27 -3.00 -6.88 5.20
CA GLY A 27 -1.96 -6.48 4.24
C GLY A 27 -1.99 -5.00 3.83
N TYR A 28 -2.54 -4.11 4.66
CA TYR A 28 -2.56 -2.67 4.42
C TYR A 28 -2.46 -1.90 5.75
N PRO A 29 -1.72 -0.78 5.78
CA PRO A 29 -1.70 0.14 6.93
C PRO A 29 -3.10 0.76 7.11
N ALA A 30 -3.67 0.63 8.31
CA ALA A 30 -5.00 1.17 8.60
C ALA A 30 -4.97 2.71 8.70
N GLU A 31 -3.82 3.25 9.07
CA GLU A 31 -3.48 4.66 9.22
C GLU A 31 -3.46 5.43 7.90
N ASP A 32 -3.29 4.73 6.77
CA ASP A 32 -3.28 5.35 5.43
C ASP A 32 -4.67 5.38 4.79
N LEU A 33 -5.70 4.87 5.48
CA LEU A 33 -7.06 4.83 4.96
C LEU A 33 -7.57 6.24 4.64
N VAL A 34 -7.89 6.47 3.37
CA VAL A 34 -8.53 7.70 2.92
C VAL A 34 -10.03 7.58 3.06
N VAL A 35 -10.55 8.05 4.20
CA VAL A 35 -11.99 8.01 4.52
C VAL A 35 -12.82 8.68 3.43
N LYS A 36 -12.42 9.88 2.99
CA LYS A 36 -13.04 10.61 1.90
C LYS A 36 -12.12 11.71 1.40
N LEU A 37 -11.95 11.83 0.09
CA LEU A 37 -11.28 12.96 -0.54
C LEU A 37 -12.20 14.20 -0.54
N PRO A 38 -11.64 15.42 -0.46
CA PRO A 38 -12.41 16.64 -0.69
C PRO A 38 -13.16 16.59 -2.02
N GLY A 39 -14.45 16.94 -1.99
CA GLY A 39 -15.29 16.95 -3.21
C GLY A 39 -15.60 15.57 -3.81
N GLN A 40 -15.27 14.48 -3.11
CA GLN A 40 -15.50 13.12 -3.58
C GLN A 40 -16.99 12.72 -3.52
N PRO A 41 -17.55 12.16 -4.60
CA PRO A 41 -18.85 11.50 -4.55
C PRO A 41 -18.80 10.21 -3.70
N PRO A 42 -19.94 9.72 -3.17
CA PRO A 42 -19.97 8.47 -2.42
C PRO A 42 -19.48 7.27 -3.25
N VAL A 43 -18.67 6.40 -2.65
CA VAL A 43 -18.16 5.16 -3.26
C VAL A 43 -18.14 4.03 -2.24
N GLY A 44 -18.13 2.78 -2.74
CA GLY A 44 -18.12 1.57 -1.89
C GLY A 44 -16.74 0.93 -1.71
N PHE A 45 -15.75 1.31 -2.52
CA PHE A 45 -14.37 0.80 -2.42
C PHE A 45 -13.56 1.61 -1.41
N LYS A 46 -12.51 0.99 -0.88
CA LYS A 46 -11.53 1.67 -0.04
C LYS A 46 -10.39 2.23 -0.86
N GLN A 47 -9.73 3.22 -0.29
CA GLN A 47 -8.61 3.91 -0.87
C GLN A 47 -7.63 4.26 0.23
N TYR A 48 -6.34 4.26 -0.09
CA TYR A 48 -5.25 4.45 0.86
C TYR A 48 -4.21 5.35 0.23
N ALA A 49 -3.60 6.22 1.02
CA ALA A 49 -2.54 7.10 0.55
C ALA A 49 -1.51 7.29 1.66
N GLY A 50 -0.24 7.15 1.31
CA GLY A 50 0.84 7.17 2.28
C GLY A 50 2.20 7.07 1.61
N TYR A 51 3.18 6.68 2.41
CA TYR A 51 4.57 6.62 2.00
C TYR A 51 5.13 5.22 2.20
N VAL A 52 6.00 4.80 1.28
CA VAL A 52 6.83 3.61 1.42
C VAL A 52 8.29 4.04 1.43
N ASP A 53 8.98 3.71 2.52
CA ASP A 53 10.40 3.97 2.66
C ASP A 53 11.18 2.97 1.80
N VAL A 54 11.90 3.48 0.80
CA VAL A 54 12.68 2.70 -0.16
C VAL A 54 14.19 2.83 0.04
N ASP A 55 14.62 3.73 0.93
CA ASP A 55 15.94 3.76 1.55
C ASP A 55 15.88 4.53 2.87
N VAL A 56 15.78 3.79 3.98
CA VAL A 56 15.68 4.38 5.32
C VAL A 56 16.95 5.18 5.68
N LYS A 57 18.13 4.77 5.19
CA LYS A 57 19.39 5.45 5.50
C LYS A 57 19.50 6.79 4.77
N ALA A 58 19.09 6.83 3.51
CA ALA A 58 19.05 8.06 2.73
C ALA A 58 17.83 8.95 3.07
N GLY A 59 16.88 8.44 3.86
CA GLY A 59 15.61 9.11 4.16
C GLY A 59 14.75 9.27 2.90
N ARG A 60 14.66 8.20 2.11
CA ARG A 60 14.05 8.18 0.79
C ARG A 60 12.70 7.45 0.82
N SER A 61 11.64 8.17 0.47
CA SER A 61 10.27 7.65 0.56
C SER A 61 9.48 7.95 -0.71
N LEU A 62 8.76 6.94 -1.22
CA LEU A 62 7.85 7.10 -2.35
C LEU A 62 6.42 7.26 -1.86
N PHE A 63 5.72 8.26 -2.38
CA PHE A 63 4.30 8.41 -2.16
C PHE A 63 3.51 7.43 -3.04
N TYR A 64 2.46 6.85 -2.47
CA TYR A 64 1.53 6.02 -3.21
C TYR A 64 0.07 6.43 -2.98
N TYR A 65 -0.76 6.13 -3.97
CA TYR A 65 -2.20 6.14 -3.86
C TYR A 65 -2.74 4.79 -4.33
N PHE A 66 -3.44 4.09 -3.45
CA PHE A 66 -4.01 2.78 -3.70
C PHE A 66 -5.53 2.84 -3.67
N VAL A 67 -6.18 2.21 -4.63
CA VAL A 67 -7.64 2.12 -4.73
C VAL A 67 -8.02 0.65 -4.88
N GLU A 68 -8.82 0.15 -3.96
CA GLU A 68 -9.38 -1.19 -4.05
C GLU A 68 -10.27 -1.32 -5.30
N ALA A 69 -10.35 -2.55 -5.81
CA ALA A 69 -11.31 -2.84 -6.85
C ALA A 69 -12.73 -2.62 -6.33
N ASP A 70 -13.59 -2.06 -7.18
CA ASP A 70 -14.98 -1.72 -6.84
C ASP A 70 -15.80 -2.96 -6.43
N LYS A 71 -15.44 -4.13 -6.96
CA LYS A 71 -16.12 -5.40 -6.67
C LYS A 71 -15.13 -6.50 -6.29
N ASN A 72 -15.38 -7.11 -5.13
CA ASN A 72 -14.63 -8.26 -4.61
C ASN A 72 -13.10 -8.04 -4.60
N PRO A 73 -12.58 -6.95 -4.00
CA PRO A 73 -11.17 -6.55 -4.12
C PRO A 73 -10.18 -7.65 -3.76
N LYS A 74 -10.51 -8.50 -2.78
CA LYS A 74 -9.71 -9.67 -2.38
C LYS A 74 -9.51 -10.74 -3.48
N LYS A 75 -10.35 -10.75 -4.50
CA LYS A 75 -10.30 -11.70 -5.63
C LYS A 75 -9.78 -11.07 -6.92
N GLN A 76 -9.57 -9.75 -6.92
CA GLN A 76 -9.12 -9.02 -8.10
C GLN A 76 -7.60 -8.92 -8.13
N PRO A 77 -6.97 -8.85 -9.31
CA PRO A 77 -5.53 -8.66 -9.42
C PRO A 77 -5.10 -7.29 -8.88
N LEU A 78 -3.80 -7.15 -8.62
CA LEU A 78 -3.16 -5.86 -8.34
C LEU A 78 -2.53 -5.33 -9.64
N THR A 79 -2.83 -4.08 -9.99
CA THR A 79 -2.21 -3.36 -11.10
C THR A 79 -1.35 -2.23 -10.53
N LEU A 80 -0.04 -2.32 -10.72
CA LEU A 80 0.87 -1.20 -10.51
C LEU A 80 0.83 -0.29 -11.74
N TRP A 81 0.60 1.01 -11.53
CA TRP A 81 0.60 2.02 -12.58
C TRP A 81 1.69 3.06 -12.35
N LEU A 82 2.49 3.30 -13.39
CA LEU A 82 3.58 4.25 -13.42
C LEU A 82 3.43 5.13 -14.66
N ASN A 83 3.23 6.43 -14.47
CA ASN A 83 3.33 7.37 -15.57
C ASN A 83 4.82 7.56 -15.94
N GLY A 84 5.06 7.69 -17.25
CA GLY A 84 6.40 7.80 -17.81
C GLY A 84 6.89 9.23 -17.98
N GLY A 85 7.89 9.40 -18.85
CA GLY A 85 8.79 10.56 -18.86
C GLY A 85 9.77 10.49 -17.69
N PRO A 86 10.82 11.32 -17.61
CA PRO A 86 11.41 11.60 -16.31
C PRO A 86 10.58 12.70 -15.64
N GLY A 87 9.81 12.34 -14.62
CA GLY A 87 9.26 13.33 -13.68
C GLY A 87 7.73 13.52 -13.65
N CYS A 88 6.94 12.78 -14.44
CA CYS A 88 5.48 12.92 -14.40
C CYS A 88 4.87 12.11 -13.26
N SER A 89 3.87 12.69 -12.60
CA SER A 89 3.16 12.09 -11.47
C SER A 89 2.17 11.01 -11.94
N SER A 90 2.27 9.81 -11.34
CA SER A 90 1.32 8.70 -11.56
C SER A 90 -0.04 8.95 -10.93
N VAL A 91 -0.07 9.73 -9.84
CA VAL A 91 -1.30 10.13 -9.17
C VAL A 91 -2.00 11.22 -9.98
N GLY A 92 -1.27 12.29 -10.33
CA GLY A 92 -1.79 13.37 -11.16
C GLY A 92 -2.25 12.90 -12.54
N GLY A 93 -1.37 12.21 -13.27
CA GLY A 93 -1.66 11.64 -14.59
C GLY A 93 -2.62 10.46 -14.51
N GLY A 94 -2.12 9.32 -14.05
CA GLY A 94 -2.85 8.06 -14.01
C GLY A 94 -4.14 8.10 -13.20
N ALA A 95 -4.04 8.47 -11.91
CA ALA A 95 -5.17 8.34 -11.01
C ALA A 95 -6.27 9.37 -11.24
N PHE A 96 -5.92 10.61 -11.60
CA PHE A 96 -6.88 11.71 -11.70
C PHE A 96 -7.12 12.23 -13.12
N THR A 97 -6.39 11.78 -14.14
CA THR A 97 -6.63 12.21 -15.53
C THR A 97 -6.78 11.08 -16.54
N GLU A 98 -6.37 9.85 -16.21
CA GLU A 98 -6.44 8.71 -17.12
C GLU A 98 -7.45 7.66 -16.65
N LEU A 99 -7.06 6.77 -15.73
CA LEU A 99 -7.75 5.50 -15.47
C LEU A 99 -8.22 5.28 -14.04
N GLY A 100 -7.84 6.17 -13.11
CA GLY A 100 -8.28 6.07 -11.73
C GLY A 100 -9.78 6.36 -11.55
N PRO A 101 -10.28 6.23 -10.31
CA PRO A 101 -11.72 6.21 -10.03
C PRO A 101 -12.41 7.57 -10.21
N PHE A 102 -11.65 8.67 -10.23
CA PHE A 102 -12.18 10.02 -10.23
C PHE A 102 -11.48 10.91 -11.25
N TYR A 103 -12.24 11.87 -11.78
CA TYR A 103 -11.69 13.01 -12.50
C TYR A 103 -12.01 14.31 -11.74
N PRO A 104 -11.08 15.29 -11.69
CA PRO A 104 -11.39 16.65 -11.32
C PRO A 104 -12.48 17.24 -12.23
N ARG A 105 -13.37 18.05 -11.67
CA ARG A 105 -14.39 18.77 -12.47
C ARG A 105 -13.88 20.07 -13.10
N GLY A 106 -12.65 20.49 -12.81
CA GLY A 106 -12.06 21.74 -13.29
C GLY A 106 -12.38 22.97 -12.44
N ASP A 107 -13.21 22.82 -11.40
CA ASP A 107 -13.51 23.86 -10.41
C ASP A 107 -12.47 23.93 -9.27
N GLY A 108 -11.43 23.10 -9.34
CA GLY A 108 -10.38 22.97 -8.32
C GLY A 108 -10.82 22.36 -6.99
N ARG A 109 -12.08 21.90 -6.88
CA ARG A 109 -12.68 21.50 -5.59
C ARG A 109 -13.48 20.22 -5.63
N SER A 110 -14.04 19.83 -6.76
CA SER A 110 -14.92 18.67 -6.86
C SER A 110 -14.41 17.59 -7.80
N LEU A 111 -14.79 16.36 -7.45
CA LEU A 111 -14.48 15.16 -8.20
C LEU A 111 -15.76 14.60 -8.84
N ARG A 112 -15.62 13.95 -9.99
CA ARG A 112 -16.66 13.12 -10.60
C ARG A 112 -16.15 11.69 -10.76
N ILE A 113 -17.05 10.71 -10.66
CA ILE A 113 -16.71 9.31 -10.90
C ILE A 113 -16.29 9.12 -12.37
N ASN A 114 -15.21 8.37 -12.58
CA ASN A 114 -14.82 7.83 -13.86
C ASN A 114 -15.62 6.55 -14.14
N SER A 115 -16.61 6.62 -15.04
CA SER A 115 -17.43 5.46 -15.40
C SER A 115 -16.63 4.36 -16.12
N MET A 116 -15.41 4.62 -16.58
CA MET A 116 -14.53 3.67 -17.25
C MET A 116 -13.27 3.36 -16.43
N SER A 117 -13.29 3.61 -15.11
CA SER A 117 -12.12 3.36 -14.26
C SER A 117 -11.69 1.90 -14.29
N TRP A 118 -10.38 1.70 -14.30
CA TRP A 118 -9.78 0.37 -14.25
C TRP A 118 -9.97 -0.30 -12.89
N ASN A 119 -10.34 0.45 -11.83
CA ASN A 119 -10.63 -0.16 -10.53
C ASN A 119 -11.90 -1.04 -10.57
N LYS A 120 -12.65 -1.04 -11.67
CA LYS A 120 -13.72 -2.01 -11.92
C LYS A 120 -13.21 -3.42 -12.19
N ALA A 121 -11.93 -3.57 -12.59
CA ALA A 121 -11.32 -4.83 -12.98
C ALA A 121 -10.10 -5.22 -12.12
N SER A 122 -9.47 -4.28 -11.41
CA SER A 122 -8.31 -4.57 -10.55
C SER A 122 -8.23 -3.64 -9.35
N ASN A 123 -7.39 -4.00 -8.37
CA ASN A 123 -6.93 -3.07 -7.37
C ASN A 123 -5.81 -2.22 -8.00
N LEU A 124 -5.90 -0.91 -7.93
CA LEU A 124 -4.96 0.01 -8.59
C LEU A 124 -3.99 0.60 -7.57
N LEU A 125 -2.68 0.46 -7.83
CA LEU A 125 -1.60 1.08 -7.07
C LEU A 125 -0.87 2.08 -7.96
N PHE A 126 -1.01 3.36 -7.66
CA PHE A 126 -0.29 4.46 -8.29
C PHE A 126 0.90 4.84 -7.43
N VAL A 127 2.10 4.91 -8.02
CA VAL A 127 3.33 5.27 -7.29
C VAL A 127 3.99 6.46 -7.94
N GLU A 128 4.29 7.48 -7.14
CA GLU A 128 5.07 8.64 -7.54
C GLU A 128 6.55 8.26 -7.60
N SER A 129 7.13 8.14 -8.79
CA SER A 129 8.50 7.68 -8.99
C SER A 129 9.17 8.42 -10.15
N PRO A 130 10.47 8.77 -10.06
CA PRO A 130 11.37 8.59 -8.90
C PRO A 130 11.08 9.60 -7.76
N VAL A 131 11.95 9.65 -6.74
CA VAL A 131 11.88 10.72 -5.73
C VAL A 131 12.00 12.10 -6.37
N GLY A 132 11.29 13.07 -5.79
CA GLY A 132 11.11 14.40 -6.37
C GLY A 132 9.90 14.53 -7.29
N VAL A 133 9.28 13.41 -7.68
CA VAL A 133 8.01 13.42 -8.41
C VAL A 133 6.84 13.52 -7.43
N GLY A 134 5.96 14.48 -7.67
CA GLY A 134 4.78 14.75 -6.84
C GLY A 134 5.14 14.93 -5.37
N TRP A 135 4.70 13.98 -4.53
CA TRP A 135 4.94 14.00 -3.10
C TRP A 135 6.09 13.11 -2.63
N SER A 136 6.72 12.35 -3.52
CA SER A 136 7.88 11.51 -3.18
C SER A 136 9.12 12.36 -2.89
N TYR A 137 9.91 12.00 -1.87
CA TYR A 137 11.02 12.83 -1.40
C TYR A 137 12.24 12.00 -0.98
N SER A 138 13.39 12.69 -0.87
CA SER A 138 14.57 12.19 -0.20
C SER A 138 15.18 13.28 0.67
N ASN A 139 15.70 12.88 1.84
CA ASN A 139 16.51 13.77 2.67
C ASN A 139 17.94 13.96 2.13
N THR A 140 18.31 13.20 1.09
CA THR A 140 19.63 13.25 0.45
C THR A 140 19.54 13.93 -0.91
N SER A 141 20.18 15.11 -1.06
CA SER A 141 20.08 15.94 -2.27
C SER A 141 20.61 15.27 -3.55
N SER A 142 21.60 14.37 -3.44
CA SER A 142 22.13 13.64 -4.59
C SER A 142 21.12 12.65 -5.20
N ASP A 143 20.09 12.24 -4.46
CA ASP A 143 19.06 11.32 -4.97
C ASP A 143 18.16 11.94 -6.04
N TYR A 144 18.20 13.27 -6.20
CA TYR A 144 17.44 14.01 -7.20
C TYR A 144 18.16 14.07 -8.56
N ILE A 145 19.43 13.64 -8.62
CA ILE A 145 20.18 13.48 -9.88
C ILE A 145 19.92 12.05 -10.39
N ARG A 146 18.91 11.89 -11.25
CA ARG A 146 18.38 10.58 -11.67
C ARG A 146 18.65 10.25 -13.15
N GLY A 147 18.81 8.95 -13.41
CA GLY A 147 18.79 8.34 -14.74
C GLY A 147 18.13 6.95 -14.68
N ASP A 148 17.82 6.35 -15.84
CA ASP A 148 16.95 5.16 -15.96
C ASP A 148 17.35 4.00 -15.02
N ALA A 149 18.65 3.73 -14.89
CA ALA A 149 19.17 2.66 -14.03
C ALA A 149 18.82 2.85 -12.54
N SER A 150 18.82 4.10 -12.05
CA SER A 150 18.51 4.42 -10.65
C SER A 150 17.01 4.28 -10.33
N THR A 151 16.15 4.45 -11.33
CA THR A 151 14.69 4.32 -11.20
C THR A 151 14.27 2.84 -11.23
N GLY A 152 14.86 2.04 -12.11
CA GLY A 152 14.55 0.60 -12.23
C GLY A 152 14.88 -0.22 -10.97
N ASN A 153 15.97 0.10 -10.27
CA ASN A 153 16.41 -0.65 -9.07
C ASN A 153 15.46 -0.52 -7.87
N VAL A 154 14.68 0.57 -7.77
CA VAL A 154 13.71 0.74 -6.69
C VAL A 154 12.54 -0.22 -6.86
N ILE A 155 12.06 -0.41 -8.10
CA ILE A 155 10.90 -1.27 -8.39
C ILE A 155 11.25 -2.76 -8.21
N SER A 156 12.49 -3.16 -8.46
CA SER A 156 12.95 -4.55 -8.29
C SER A 156 13.28 -4.94 -6.84
N SER A 157 13.48 -3.98 -5.92
CA SER A 157 13.96 -4.25 -4.55
C SER A 157 12.87 -4.20 -3.47
N THR A 158 11.68 -3.69 -3.78
CA THR A 158 10.55 -3.70 -2.84
C THR A 158 9.87 -5.06 -2.79
N ASP A 159 10.21 -5.88 -1.79
CA ASP A 159 9.32 -6.94 -1.31
C ASP A 159 8.17 -6.23 -0.56
N LEU A 160 6.98 -6.20 -1.15
CA LEU A 160 5.77 -5.47 -0.68
C LEU A 160 5.23 -5.94 0.69
N ARG A 161 6.01 -6.68 1.49
CA ARG A 161 5.56 -7.41 2.69
C ARG A 161 5.75 -6.65 4.00
N THR A 162 6.42 -5.50 4.01
CA THR A 162 6.66 -4.74 5.24
C THR A 162 6.50 -3.25 4.98
N ILE A 163 5.27 -2.76 5.07
CA ILE A 163 4.92 -1.34 4.97
C ILE A 163 4.38 -0.89 6.33
N PRO A 164 5.14 -0.17 7.17
CA PRO A 164 4.59 0.68 8.20
C PRO A 164 4.39 2.09 7.63
N ALA A 165 3.27 2.75 7.94
CA ALA A 165 3.03 4.10 7.45
C ALA A 165 2.50 5.02 8.56
N THR A 166 2.43 6.31 8.26
CA THR A 166 1.96 7.37 9.15
C THR A 166 1.09 8.34 8.35
N SER A 167 -0.01 8.78 8.95
CA SER A 167 -1.20 9.39 8.32
C SER A 167 -0.97 10.66 7.47
N PHE A 168 -1.51 10.65 6.24
CA PHE A 168 -1.43 11.71 5.21
C PHE A 168 -2.52 12.81 5.30
N ILE A 169 -3.76 12.45 5.69
CA ILE A 169 -4.94 13.32 5.54
C ILE A 169 -4.90 14.56 6.44
N ASP A 170 -4.42 14.42 7.67
CA ASP A 170 -4.44 15.52 8.64
C ASP A 170 -3.37 16.59 8.36
N ARG A 171 -2.35 16.27 7.55
CA ARG A 171 -1.16 17.14 7.41
C ARG A 171 -1.17 18.05 6.18
N TYR A 172 -1.86 17.69 5.09
CA TYR A 172 -1.65 18.36 3.80
C TYR A 172 -2.89 18.79 3.02
N TRP A 173 -4.10 18.49 3.50
CA TRP A 173 -5.36 18.89 2.83
C TRP A 173 -6.21 19.92 3.59
N ASN A 174 -5.71 20.45 4.71
CA ASN A 174 -6.32 21.56 5.46
C ASN A 174 -5.67 22.93 5.17
N LEU A 175 -5.36 23.20 3.88
CA LEU A 175 -5.03 24.54 3.39
C LEU A 175 -6.18 25.11 2.57
#